data_AF-A0A966V1G1-F1
#
_entry.id   AF-A0A966V1G1-F1
#
_cell.length_a   1.000
_cell.length_b   1.000
_cell.length_c   1.000
_cell.angle_alpha   90.00
_cell.angle_beta   90.00
_cell.angle_gamma   90.00
#
_symmetry.space_group_name_H-M   'P 1'
#
loop_
_entity.id
_entity.type
_entity.pdbx_description
1 polymer ?
#
loop_
_entity_poly.entity_id
_entity_poly.type
_entity_poly.pdbx_seq_one_letter_code
_entity_poly.pdbx_strand_id
1 'polypeptide(L)'
;MYFVTSLRDTVAAEMEREKMGLPLLIGGATTIAYKVTSTDMRKTLRVGATINGQARFSATLGKVIAIWSRDAKLTVGAPAKLSTLLGSPSTGARSIRLLSGNCSIRNLTVVAFTPGTCRIKVSIAAKSPFPALAMTFDVSTN
;
A
#
# COMPACT_ATOMS: atom_id res chain seq x y z
N MET A 1 -10.52 -10.39 -23.20
CA MET A 1 -10.12 -9.13 -22.51
C MET A 1 -10.11 -9.40 -21.01
N TYR A 2 -9.01 -9.08 -20.32
CA TYR A 2 -8.88 -9.22 -18.87
C TYR A 2 -9.11 -7.86 -18.21
N PHE A 3 -9.57 -7.85 -16.97
CA PHE A 3 -9.70 -6.64 -16.16
C PHE A 3 -9.65 -6.99 -14.67
N VAL A 4 -9.05 -6.13 -13.84
CA VAL A 4 -9.10 -6.27 -12.37
C VAL A 4 -10.22 -5.42 -11.81
N THR A 5 -10.90 -5.95 -10.80
CA THR A 5 -11.93 -5.23 -10.07
C THR A 5 -11.65 -5.23 -8.58
N SER A 6 -12.08 -4.16 -7.92
CA SER A 6 -11.97 -3.92 -6.49
C SER A 6 -13.36 -3.86 -5.87
N LEU A 7 -13.49 -4.35 -4.64
CA LEU A 7 -14.66 -4.13 -3.78
C LEU A 7 -14.24 -3.20 -2.62
N ARG A 8 -14.93 -2.05 -2.46
CA ARG A 8 -14.85 -1.15 -1.28
C ARG A 8 -16.23 -0.85 -0.73
N ASP A 9 -16.24 -0.50 0.56
CA ASP A 9 -17.30 0.28 1.21
C ASP A 9 -17.29 1.74 0.65
N THR A 10 -18.15 1.97 -0.35
CA THR A 10 -18.83 3.21 -0.83
C THR A 10 -18.14 4.60 -0.94
N VAL A 11 -18.13 5.14 -2.17
CA VAL A 11 -18.48 6.54 -2.56
C VAL A 11 -19.66 6.55 -3.56
N ALA A 12 -20.40 7.65 -3.68
CA ALA A 12 -21.75 7.72 -4.28
C ALA A 12 -21.92 7.14 -5.72
N ALA A 13 -20.90 7.17 -6.59
CA ALA A 13 -20.94 6.52 -7.90
C ALA A 13 -20.72 4.99 -7.83
N GLU A 14 -20.14 4.50 -6.73
CA GLU A 14 -19.95 3.08 -6.41
C GLU A 14 -21.25 2.45 -5.84
N MET A 15 -22.14 3.25 -5.23
CA MET A 15 -23.40 2.74 -4.66
C MET A 15 -24.35 2.11 -5.67
N GLU A 16 -24.40 2.57 -6.93
CA GLU A 16 -25.29 1.96 -7.94
C GLU A 16 -24.76 0.60 -8.42
N ARG A 17 -23.45 0.42 -8.57
CA ARG A 17 -22.86 -0.87 -8.93
C ARG A 17 -22.85 -1.84 -7.76
N GLU A 18 -22.70 -1.35 -6.52
CA GLU A 18 -22.82 -2.14 -5.30
C GLU A 18 -24.26 -2.63 -5.05
N LYS A 19 -25.27 -1.79 -5.31
CA LYS A 19 -26.70 -2.21 -5.32
C LYS A 19 -26.99 -3.33 -6.33
N MET A 20 -26.18 -3.45 -7.38
CA MET A 20 -26.26 -4.52 -8.38
C MET A 20 -25.27 -5.68 -8.11
N GLY A 21 -24.50 -5.66 -7.02
CA GLY A 21 -23.48 -6.67 -6.71
C GLY A 21 -22.28 -6.68 -7.66
N LEU A 22 -22.07 -5.61 -8.43
CA LEU A 22 -21.01 -5.51 -9.43
C LEU A 22 -19.78 -4.79 -8.86
N PRO A 23 -18.58 -5.37 -9.02
CA PRO A 23 -17.34 -4.84 -8.47
C PRO A 23 -16.87 -3.61 -9.26
N LEU A 24 -16.11 -2.72 -8.63
CA LEU A 24 -15.56 -1.54 -9.28
C LEU A 24 -14.39 -1.93 -10.19
N LEU A 25 -14.40 -1.47 -11.45
CA LEU A 25 -13.27 -1.68 -12.37
C LEU A 25 -12.07 -0.83 -11.94
N ILE A 26 -10.90 -1.43 -11.91
CA ILE A 26 -9.64 -0.69 -11.78
C ILE A 26 -9.23 -0.25 -13.19
N GLY A 27 -9.27 1.05 -13.45
CA GLY A 27 -8.90 1.64 -14.74
C GLY A 27 -7.49 1.21 -15.16
N GLY A 28 -7.35 0.77 -16.42
CA GLY A 28 -6.05 0.36 -16.99
C GLY A 28 -5.54 -1.02 -16.54
N ALA A 29 -6.23 -1.71 -15.62
CA ALA A 29 -5.83 -3.04 -15.16
C ALA A 29 -6.25 -4.16 -16.12
N THR A 30 -5.91 -4.05 -17.41
CA THR A 30 -6.39 -4.94 -18.49
C THR A 30 -5.41 -6.02 -18.91
N THR A 31 -4.23 -6.05 -18.28
CA THR A 31 -3.16 -7.02 -18.51
C THR A 31 -3.31 -8.26 -17.63
N ILE A 32 -2.61 -9.34 -17.99
CA ILE A 32 -2.61 -10.60 -17.22
C ILE A 32 -1.90 -10.48 -15.86
N ALA A 33 -1.16 -9.40 -15.63
CA ALA A 33 -0.53 -9.06 -14.37
C ALA A 33 -0.98 -7.66 -13.93
N TYR A 34 -1.23 -7.50 -12.64
CA TYR A 34 -1.62 -6.23 -12.04
C TYR A 34 -0.71 -5.92 -10.85
N LYS A 35 -0.09 -4.74 -10.87
CA LYS A 35 0.71 -4.25 -9.75
C LYS A 35 -0.20 -3.50 -8.79
N VAL A 36 -0.37 -4.07 -7.60
CA VAL A 36 -1.11 -3.46 -6.49
C VAL A 36 -0.51 -2.11 -6.09
N THR A 37 -1.37 -1.15 -5.79
CA THR A 37 -1.05 0.20 -5.36
C THR A 37 -1.56 0.47 -3.94
N SER A 38 -1.14 1.58 -3.35
CA SER A 38 -1.68 2.05 -2.06
C SER A 38 -3.20 2.27 -2.09
N THR A 39 -3.78 2.53 -3.27
CA THR A 39 -5.21 2.70 -3.44
C THR A 39 -5.99 1.38 -3.32
N ASP A 40 -5.32 0.23 -3.38
CA ASP A 40 -5.93 -1.10 -3.26
C ASP A 40 -5.96 -1.60 -1.82
N MET A 41 -5.29 -0.90 -0.89
CA MET A 41 -5.19 -1.33 0.50
C MET A 41 -6.58 -1.50 1.12
N ARG A 42 -6.72 -2.60 1.88
CA ARG A 42 -7.98 -3.08 2.51
C ARG A 42 -9.09 -3.49 1.53
N LYS A 43 -8.90 -3.36 0.23
CA LYS A 43 -9.82 -3.89 -0.78
C LYS A 43 -9.59 -5.37 -1.00
N THR A 44 -10.66 -6.02 -1.41
CA THR A 44 -10.61 -7.37 -1.97
C THR A 44 -10.53 -7.23 -3.48
N LEU A 45 -9.56 -7.90 -4.11
CA LEU A 45 -9.36 -7.86 -5.56
C LEU A 45 -9.88 -9.14 -6.20
N ARG A 46 -10.42 -9.04 -7.42
CA ARG A 46 -10.75 -10.20 -8.25
C ARG A 46 -10.44 -9.92 -9.71
N VAL A 47 -10.07 -10.96 -10.44
CA VAL A 47 -9.81 -10.88 -11.88
C VAL A 47 -11.10 -11.21 -12.62
N GLY A 48 -11.45 -10.38 -13.60
CA GLY A 48 -12.52 -10.63 -14.56
C GLY A 48 -11.93 -10.88 -15.95
N ALA A 49 -12.58 -11.73 -16.74
CA ALA A 49 -12.28 -11.95 -18.14
C ALA A 49 -13.57 -12.12 -18.95
N THR A 50 -13.58 -11.62 -20.18
CA THR A 50 -14.65 -11.93 -21.14
C THR A 50 -14.26 -13.16 -21.95
N ILE A 51 -15.04 -14.23 -21.83
CA ILE A 51 -14.89 -15.50 -22.56
C ILE A 51 -16.19 -15.74 -23.32
N ASN A 52 -16.12 -15.87 -24.65
CA ASN A 52 -17.29 -16.05 -25.53
C ASN A 52 -18.40 -15.01 -25.29
N GLY A 53 -18.03 -13.74 -25.10
CA GLY A 53 -18.99 -12.64 -24.86
C GLY A 53 -19.53 -12.57 -23.42
N GLN A 54 -19.17 -13.51 -22.54
CA GLN A 54 -19.63 -13.53 -21.15
C GLN A 54 -18.53 -13.13 -20.16
N ALA A 55 -18.86 -12.29 -19.19
CA ALA A 55 -17.97 -11.97 -18.09
C ALA A 55 -17.85 -13.16 -17.12
N ARG A 56 -16.62 -13.57 -16.86
CA ARG A 56 -16.24 -14.60 -15.88
C ARG A 56 -15.32 -13.97 -14.85
N PHE A 57 -15.50 -14.32 -13.58
CA PHE A 57 -14.69 -13.79 -12.48
C PHE A 57 -13.96 -14.92 -11.76
N SER A 58 -12.73 -14.65 -11.32
CA SER A 58 -11.98 -15.53 -10.43
C SER A 58 -12.61 -15.55 -9.03
N ALA A 59 -12.13 -16.48 -8.19
CA ALA A 59 -12.27 -16.33 -6.75
C ALA A 59 -11.70 -14.98 -6.29
N THR A 60 -12.24 -14.43 -5.21
CA THR A 60 -11.75 -13.19 -4.63
C THR A 60 -10.43 -13.44 -3.92
N LEU A 61 -9.41 -12.63 -4.23
CA LEU A 61 -8.15 -12.62 -3.52
C LEU A 61 -8.37 -12.04 -2.12
N GLY A 62 -7.61 -12.49 -1.12
CA GLY A 62 -7.67 -11.92 0.22
C GLY A 62 -7.45 -10.40 0.23
N LYS A 63 -7.86 -9.73 1.30
CA LYS A 63 -7.68 -8.28 1.44
C LYS A 63 -6.22 -7.91 1.22
N VAL A 64 -6.00 -6.88 0.40
CA VAL A 64 -4.65 -6.37 0.17
C VAL A 64 -4.13 -5.71 1.45
N ILE A 65 -3.02 -6.24 1.96
CA ILE A 65 -2.36 -5.78 3.18
C ILE A 65 -0.87 -5.59 2.90
N ALA A 66 -0.38 -4.35 3.02
CA ALA A 66 1.03 -4.03 2.82
C ALA A 66 1.46 -2.79 3.61
N ILE A 67 2.76 -2.49 3.54
CA ILE A 67 3.33 -1.18 3.86
C ILE A 67 3.62 -0.48 2.53
N TRP A 68 3.37 0.82 2.41
CA TRP A 68 3.65 1.58 1.18
C TRP A 68 4.31 2.93 1.47
N SER A 69 5.10 3.43 0.52
CA SER A 69 5.69 4.78 0.55
C SER A 69 4.67 5.86 0.24
N ARG A 70 4.77 7.01 0.90
CA ARG A 70 3.97 8.23 0.64
C ARG A 70 4.73 9.28 -0.18
N ASP A 71 5.86 8.91 -0.77
CA ASP A 71 6.76 9.79 -1.55
C ASP A 71 7.22 11.05 -0.82
N ALA A 72 7.19 11.02 0.52
CA ALA A 72 7.68 12.11 1.35
C ALA A 72 9.21 12.14 1.31
N LYS A 73 9.76 13.35 1.11
CA LYS A 73 11.20 13.62 1.22
C LYS A 73 11.55 14.01 2.64
N LEU A 74 12.77 13.67 3.06
CA LEU A 74 13.33 14.19 4.29
C LEU A 74 14.03 15.52 4.01
N THR A 75 13.75 16.51 4.83
CA THR A 75 14.54 17.75 4.87
C THR A 75 15.67 17.55 5.87
N VAL A 76 16.90 17.90 5.49
CA VAL A 76 18.06 17.81 6.39
C VAL A 76 17.83 18.64 7.66
N GLY A 77 18.15 18.06 8.82
CA GLY A 77 17.95 18.66 10.14
C GLY A 77 16.50 18.64 10.65
N ALA A 78 15.51 18.35 9.80
CA ALA A 78 14.10 18.32 10.19
C ALA A 78 13.64 16.90 10.55
N PRO A 79 12.97 16.71 11.71
CA PRO A 79 12.41 15.42 12.08
C PRO A 79 11.17 15.06 11.25
N ALA A 80 11.14 13.86 10.68
CA ALA A 80 9.96 13.31 10.02
C ALA A 80 9.47 12.05 10.74
N LYS A 81 8.17 12.03 11.07
CA LYS A 81 7.54 10.85 11.67
C LYS A 81 7.38 9.75 10.62
N LEU A 82 7.55 8.48 11.00
CA LEU A 82 7.36 7.36 10.09
C LEU A 82 5.99 7.34 9.39
N SER A 83 4.94 7.83 10.07
CA SER A 83 3.58 7.92 9.52
C SER A 83 3.44 8.92 8.37
N THR A 84 4.34 9.90 8.24
CA THR A 84 4.36 10.82 7.09
C THR A 84 5.09 10.20 5.90
N LEU A 85 6.07 9.33 6.16
CA LEU A 85 6.86 8.64 5.13
C LEU A 85 6.12 7.43 4.55
N LEU A 86 5.40 6.68 5.38
CA LEU A 86 4.77 5.42 5.00
C LEU A 86 3.30 5.34 5.43
N GLY A 87 2.56 4.46 4.77
CA GLY A 87 1.24 4.00 5.20
C GLY A 87 1.19 2.49 5.41
N SER A 88 0.26 2.05 6.24
CA SER A 88 -0.09 0.64 6.44
C SER A 88 -1.52 0.54 6.95
N PRO A 89 -2.29 -0.51 6.60
CA PRO A 89 -3.61 -0.70 7.18
C PRO A 89 -3.54 -1.25 8.61
N SER A 90 -2.40 -1.81 9.04
CA SER A 90 -2.22 -2.40 10.37
C SER A 90 -1.91 -1.34 11.43
N THR A 91 -2.50 -1.53 12.62
CA THR A 91 -2.21 -0.76 13.84
C THR A 91 -1.30 -1.53 14.81
N GLY A 92 -0.63 -2.58 14.33
CA GLY A 92 0.38 -3.31 15.09
C GLY A 92 1.54 -2.40 15.54
N ALA A 93 2.25 -2.83 16.57
CA ALA A 93 3.44 -2.13 17.05
C ALA A 93 4.47 -2.00 15.91
N ARG A 94 5.03 -0.81 15.75
CA ARG A 94 5.97 -0.50 14.67
C ARG A 94 7.38 -0.43 15.22
N SER A 95 8.32 -0.98 14.47
CA SER A 95 9.75 -0.85 14.70
C SER A 95 10.41 -0.37 13.42
N ILE A 96 11.43 0.47 13.57
CA ILE A 96 12.19 1.03 12.46
C ILE A 96 13.68 0.94 12.77
N ARG A 97 14.47 0.55 11.77
CA ARG A 97 15.92 0.39 11.88
C ARG A 97 16.59 1.00 10.67
N LEU A 98 17.67 1.74 10.92
CA LEU A 98 18.54 2.24 9.87
C LEU A 98 19.43 1.08 9.41
N LEU A 99 19.45 0.86 8.10
CA LEU A 99 20.36 -0.10 7.48
C LEU A 99 21.61 0.60 6.97
N SER A 100 21.46 1.79 6.36
CA SER A 100 22.58 2.60 5.88
C SER A 100 22.19 4.06 5.66
N GLY A 101 23.18 4.95 5.54
CA GLY A 101 23.02 6.38 5.27
C GLY A 101 23.21 7.25 6.53
N ASN A 102 23.31 8.56 6.32
CA ASN A 102 23.55 9.53 7.39
C ASN A 102 22.23 10.07 7.99
N CYS A 103 21.43 9.16 8.55
CA CYS A 103 20.21 9.47 9.28
C CYS A 103 20.28 8.95 10.71
N SER A 104 19.52 9.56 11.62
CA SER A 104 19.23 9.02 12.93
C SER A 104 17.76 8.64 13.04
N ILE A 105 17.51 7.65 13.90
CA ILE A 105 16.18 7.16 14.21
C ILE A 105 15.97 7.27 15.72
N ARG A 106 14.89 7.94 16.12
CA ARG A 106 14.46 7.98 17.53
C ARG A 106 12.95 8.02 17.60
N ASN A 107 12.33 7.16 18.42
CA ASN A 107 10.88 7.13 18.64
C ASN A 107 10.06 7.17 17.33
N LEU A 108 10.40 6.30 16.36
CA LEU A 108 9.78 6.25 15.04
C LEU A 108 9.87 7.54 14.21
N THR A 109 10.84 8.40 14.53
CA THR A 109 11.14 9.63 13.81
C THR A 109 12.50 9.48 13.15
N VAL A 110 12.60 9.92 11.90
CA VAL A 110 13.82 9.91 11.11
C VAL A 110 14.32 11.35 10.97
N VAL A 111 15.60 11.57 11.21
CA VAL A 111 16.27 12.85 10.98
C VAL A 111 17.46 12.60 10.07
N ALA A 112 17.57 13.34 8.97
CA ALA A 112 18.74 13.30 8.10
C ALA A 112 19.74 14.37 8.53
N PHE A 113 21.03 14.05 8.57
CA PHE A 113 22.08 15.02 8.93
C PHE A 113 22.79 15.62 7.72
N THR A 114 22.84 14.90 6.60
CA THR A 114 23.41 15.38 5.33
C THR A 114 22.54 14.93 4.16
N PRO A 115 22.60 15.62 3.00
CA PRO A 115 21.98 15.16 1.76
C PRO A 115 22.47 13.77 1.34
N GLY A 116 21.65 13.01 0.62
CA GLY A 116 21.91 11.62 0.27
C GLY A 116 20.67 10.71 0.37
N THR A 117 20.90 9.42 0.63
CA THR A 117 19.85 8.41 0.73
C THR A 117 20.01 7.61 2.01
N CYS A 118 18.93 7.47 2.77
CA CYS A 118 18.88 6.62 3.95
C CYS A 118 18.06 5.38 3.65
N ARG A 119 18.64 4.20 3.91
CA ARG A 119 17.97 2.92 3.73
C ARG A 119 17.43 2.45 5.07
N ILE A 120 16.13 2.25 5.12
CA ILE A 120 15.41 2.04 6.37
C ILE A 120 14.57 0.77 6.27
N LYS A 121 14.68 -0.10 7.28
CA LYS A 121 13.80 -1.25 7.46
C LYS A 121 12.70 -0.90 8.44
N VAL A 122 11.47 -1.19 8.06
CA VAL A 122 10.27 -1.07 8.91
C VAL A 122 9.70 -2.44 9.12
N SER A 123 9.24 -2.70 10.33
CA SER A 123 8.48 -3.88 10.66
C SER A 123 7.27 -3.50 11.51
N ILE A 124 6.15 -4.16 11.24
CA ILE A 124 4.90 -4.00 11.97
C ILE A 124 4.55 -5.38 12.51
N ALA A 125 4.43 -5.50 13.82
CA ALA A 125 4.04 -6.73 14.47
C ALA A 125 2.64 -7.18 13.99
N ALA A 126 2.41 -8.49 13.98
CA ALA A 126 1.09 -9.03 13.69
C ALA A 126 0.06 -8.47 14.68
N LYS A 127 -1.09 -8.07 14.16
CA LYS A 127 -2.23 -7.61 14.97
C LYS A 127 -3.49 -7.91 14.20
N SER A 128 -4.33 -8.80 14.75
CA SER A 128 -5.54 -9.29 14.09
C SER A 128 -6.38 -8.13 13.50
N PRO A 129 -6.84 -8.24 12.24
CA PRO A 129 -6.74 -9.38 11.32
C PRO A 129 -5.47 -9.39 10.43
N PHE A 130 -4.46 -8.56 10.73
CA PHE A 130 -3.29 -8.35 9.88
C PHE A 130 -2.08 -9.20 10.30
N PRO A 131 -1.38 -9.87 9.36
CA PRO A 131 -0.13 -10.57 9.64
C PRO A 131 1.00 -9.58 9.94
N ALA A 132 2.15 -10.09 10.36
CA ALA A 132 3.36 -9.29 10.47
C ALA A 132 3.79 -8.77 9.09
N LEU A 133 4.20 -7.50 9.02
CA LEU A 133 4.63 -6.84 7.78
C LEU A 133 6.04 -6.31 7.93
N ALA A 134 6.82 -6.37 6.86
CA ALA A 134 8.12 -5.73 6.80
C ALA A 134 8.37 -5.14 5.42
N MET A 135 9.06 -4.01 5.38
CA MET A 135 9.47 -3.35 4.15
C MET A 135 10.82 -2.68 4.38
N THR A 136 11.69 -2.73 3.38
CA THR A 136 12.85 -1.85 3.29
C THR A 136 12.54 -0.79 2.25
N PHE A 137 12.82 0.47 2.57
CA PHE A 137 12.64 1.58 1.65
C PHE A 137 13.82 2.54 1.74
N ASP A 138 14.09 3.19 0.61
CA ASP A 138 15.08 4.25 0.50
C ASP A 138 14.36 5.59 0.55
N VAL A 139 14.86 6.48 1.40
CA VAL A 139 14.36 7.85 1.50
C VAL A 139 15.44 8.83 1.08
N SER A 140 15.13 9.65 0.07
CA SER A 140 15.99 10.73 -0.38
C SER A 140 15.90 11.89 0.60
N THR A 141 17.05 12.47 0.91
CA THR A 141 17.17 13.64 1.78
C THR A 141 17.61 14.82 0.92
N ASN A 142 16.86 15.91 1.00
CA ASN A 142 17.15 17.17 0.30
C ASN A 142 17.57 18.25 1.29
#